data_AF-A0A2W5YEL8-F1
#
_entry.id   AF-A0A2W5YEL8-F1
#
_cell.length_a   1.000
_cell.length_b   1.000
_cell.length_c   1.000
_cell.angle_alpha   90.00
_cell.angle_beta   90.00
_cell.angle_gamma   90.00
#
_symmetry.space_group_name_H-M   'P 1'
#
loop_
_entity.id
_entity.type
_entity.pdbx_description
1 polymer ?
#
loop_
_entity_poly.entity_id
_entity_poly.type
_entity_poly.pdbx_seq_one_letter_code
_entity_poly.pdbx_strand_id
1 'polypeptide(L)'
;MLAAICVAILQSASLQLVAHGDASVQSSWSAQTNPARTILSLKTKVEQNGPGANLVESESVDIPLSDVAAKLPGLTQAQLNSTSARVRFRSIHDAGTLDYDGSFQGGAGEGSARVTLNPLFAAQLQRRGIGMPTSEQQVRLTLLGADFRYLDVLSAQAFERPDVDQLLNLLEHGVSVDYLRAMGALRVTPHSIDSVTRARDHDVTALYARQLIAAGYRSLSIDDLVRAQDHNVSADLVAAVKAAGYKAVPMNDLVRLADHNVTSDFVRAMAAFGYAAKADDLVVLRDHGVTPDYVQSLRRRGYNAKLSVAELIKLRDHGI
;
A
#
# COMPACT_ATOMS: atom_id res chain seq x y z
N MET A 1 64.20 -5.05 22.06
CA MET A 1 63.63 -5.32 23.41
C MET A 1 63.07 -4.02 23.91
N LEU A 2 61.81 -3.82 24.34
CA LEU A 2 60.70 -4.69 24.75
C LEU A 2 59.42 -3.81 24.72
N ALA A 3 58.26 -4.44 24.55
CA ALA A 3 56.91 -3.85 24.48
C ALA A 3 56.28 -3.51 25.85
N ALA A 4 55.24 -2.66 25.86
CA ALA A 4 53.96 -2.72 26.62
C ALA A 4 53.35 -1.29 26.79
N ILE A 5 52.26 -0.92 26.12
CA ILE A 5 50.82 -1.02 26.51
C ILE A 5 50.45 -0.26 27.80
N CYS A 6 49.63 0.81 27.71
CA CYS A 6 48.31 0.88 28.40
C CYS A 6 47.49 2.16 28.12
N VAL A 7 46.33 1.94 27.49
CA VAL A 7 44.98 2.46 27.80
C VAL A 7 44.73 3.97 27.83
N ALA A 8 44.03 4.44 26.79
CA ALA A 8 43.30 5.70 26.74
C ALA A 8 42.01 5.62 27.57
N ILE A 9 41.79 6.62 28.42
CA ILE A 9 40.52 6.87 29.12
C ILE A 9 39.69 7.78 28.20
N LEU A 10 38.75 7.20 27.45
CA LEU A 10 37.63 7.95 26.87
C LEU A 10 36.52 7.98 27.92
N GLN A 11 36.30 9.14 28.52
CA GLN A 11 35.10 9.41 29.30
C GLN A 11 33.91 9.44 28.33
N SER A 12 33.11 8.38 28.35
CA SER A 12 31.77 8.36 27.77
C SER A 12 30.88 9.34 28.55
N ALA A 13 30.61 10.50 27.95
CA ALA A 13 29.51 11.34 28.37
C ALA A 13 28.20 10.62 28.02
N SER A 14 27.72 9.79 28.94
CA SER A 14 26.38 9.22 28.92
C SER A 14 25.37 10.34 29.12
N LEU A 15 24.85 10.92 28.04
CA LEU A 15 23.58 11.63 28.12
C LEU A 15 22.49 10.56 28.33
N GLN A 16 22.24 10.23 29.59
CA GLN A 16 20.96 9.70 30.01
C GLN A 16 19.93 10.79 29.73
N LEU A 17 19.13 10.62 28.67
CA LEU A 17 17.85 11.29 28.60
C LEU A 17 16.97 10.63 29.68
N VAL A 18 17.12 11.09 30.91
CA VAL A 18 16.07 10.97 31.92
C VAL A 18 14.88 11.72 31.33
N ALA A 19 13.78 10.98 31.15
CA ALA A 19 12.49 11.52 30.79
C ALA A 19 12.24 12.83 31.55
N HIS A 20 11.92 13.90 30.83
CA HIS A 20 11.36 15.07 31.46
C HIS A 20 9.99 14.68 32.06
N GLY A 21 9.93 14.61 33.39
CA GLY A 21 8.74 14.71 34.26
C GLY A 21 7.61 13.70 34.03
N ASP A 22 7.49 12.72 34.93
CA ASP A 22 6.25 12.01 35.31
C ASP A 22 5.25 11.66 34.19
N ALA A 23 5.73 11.04 33.12
CA ALA A 23 4.89 10.30 32.19
C ALA A 23 5.28 8.81 32.24
N SER A 24 4.45 7.97 32.87
CA SER A 24 4.62 6.51 32.77
C SER A 24 4.22 6.08 31.36
N VAL A 25 5.20 5.78 30.50
CA VAL A 25 4.92 5.09 29.24
C VAL A 25 4.53 3.65 29.58
N GLN A 26 3.25 3.32 29.48
CA GLN A 26 2.75 1.96 29.56
C GLN A 26 2.67 1.39 28.16
N SER A 27 3.51 0.40 27.84
CA SER A 27 3.49 -0.25 26.54
C SER A 27 3.29 -1.75 26.67
N SER A 28 2.30 -2.26 25.94
CA SER A 28 1.95 -3.67 25.90
C SER A 28 1.99 -4.18 24.47
N TRP A 29 2.09 -5.50 24.34
CA TRP A 29 1.97 -6.15 23.05
C TRP A 29 1.11 -7.40 23.17
N SER A 30 0.47 -7.74 22.07
CA SER A 30 -0.22 -9.01 21.88
C SER A 30 0.13 -9.53 20.50
N ALA A 31 0.24 -10.84 20.35
CA ALA A 31 0.52 -11.44 19.07
C ALA A 31 -0.31 -12.71 18.85
N GLN A 32 -0.63 -13.00 17.60
CA GLN A 32 -1.37 -14.20 17.23
C GLN A 32 -0.78 -14.80 15.97
N THR A 33 -0.51 -16.10 15.99
CA THR A 33 -0.19 -16.85 14.77
C THR A 33 -1.48 -17.24 14.05
N ASN A 34 -1.46 -17.11 12.72
CA ASN A 34 -2.47 -17.68 11.84
C ASN A 34 -1.82 -18.78 10.99
N PRO A 35 -1.99 -20.05 11.35
CA PRO A 35 -1.36 -21.16 10.64
C PRO A 35 -1.82 -21.27 9.18
N ALA A 36 -3.08 -20.94 8.87
CA ALA A 36 -3.61 -21.01 7.51
C ALA A 36 -2.97 -19.95 6.59
N ARG A 37 -2.61 -18.80 7.15
CA ARG A 37 -1.93 -17.71 6.41
C ARG A 37 -0.42 -17.70 6.59
N THR A 38 0.13 -18.55 7.47
CA THR A 38 1.56 -18.61 7.79
C THR A 38 2.11 -17.23 8.21
N ILE A 39 1.34 -16.50 9.02
CA ILE A 39 1.72 -15.16 9.53
C ILE A 39 1.68 -15.10 11.06
N LEU A 40 2.51 -14.23 11.63
CA LEU A 40 2.42 -13.70 12.98
C LEU A 40 1.88 -12.26 12.89
N SER A 41 0.72 -12.00 13.48
CA SER A 41 0.21 -10.64 13.66
C SER A 41 0.70 -10.14 15.01
N LEU A 42 1.56 -9.11 15.04
CA LEU A 42 2.08 -8.48 16.25
C LEU A 42 1.45 -7.10 16.40
N LYS A 43 0.65 -6.93 17.46
CA LYS A 43 0.08 -5.64 17.84
C LYS A 43 0.85 -5.07 19.01
N THR A 44 1.36 -3.86 18.85
CA THR A 44 1.99 -3.08 19.92
C THR A 44 1.09 -1.91 20.27
N LYS A 45 0.95 -1.61 21.56
CA LYS A 45 0.23 -0.44 22.05
C LYS A 45 1.16 0.35 22.97
N VAL A 46 1.22 1.66 22.77
CA VAL A 46 1.99 2.59 23.60
C VAL A 46 1.04 3.64 24.14
N GLU A 47 0.95 3.70 25.46
CA GLU A 47 0.20 4.72 26.20
C GLU A 47 1.18 5.61 26.96
N GLN A 48 1.13 6.92 26.73
CA GLN A 48 1.90 7.89 27.51
C GLN A 48 0.94 8.93 28.09
N ASN A 49 0.87 8.98 29.41
CA ASN A 49 0.08 9.99 30.13
C ASN A 49 1.00 11.16 30.53
N GLY A 50 0.66 12.40 30.16
CA GLY A 50 1.45 13.57 30.52
C GLY A 50 0.68 14.89 30.40
N PRO A 51 1.19 16.00 30.96
CA PRO A 51 0.55 17.30 30.87
C PRO A 51 0.68 17.86 29.44
N GLY A 52 -0.37 17.70 28.62
CA GLY A 52 -0.43 18.25 27.26
C GLY A 52 -1.26 17.43 26.29
N ALA A 53 -1.32 16.10 26.46
CA ALA A 53 -2.22 15.15 25.81
C ALA A 53 -1.88 13.73 26.32
N ASN A 54 -2.83 12.80 26.28
CA ASN A 54 -2.54 11.38 26.42
C ASN A 54 -2.23 10.81 25.04
N LEU A 55 -1.06 10.23 24.85
CA LEU A 55 -0.73 9.48 23.65
C LEU A 55 -1.27 8.06 23.80
N VAL A 56 -2.06 7.60 22.83
CA VAL A 56 -2.47 6.19 22.73
C VAL A 56 -2.25 5.77 21.28
N GLU A 57 -1.12 5.12 21.04
CA GLU A 57 -0.77 4.62 19.71
C GLU A 57 -0.84 3.11 19.69
N SER A 58 -1.32 2.56 18.58
CA SER A 58 -1.30 1.12 18.39
C SER A 58 -1.06 0.76 16.95
N GLU A 59 -0.02 -0.04 16.74
CA GLU A 59 0.35 -0.54 15.43
C GLU A 59 0.25 -2.06 15.38
N SER A 60 -0.22 -2.57 14.26
CA SER A 60 -0.30 -4.01 13.98
C SER A 60 0.50 -4.34 12.74
N VAL A 61 1.48 -5.23 12.89
CA VAL A 61 2.33 -5.68 11.80
C VAL A 61 2.15 -7.16 11.58
N ASP A 62 1.84 -7.53 10.33
CA ASP A 62 1.81 -8.92 9.89
C ASP A 62 3.19 -9.34 9.36
N ILE A 63 3.73 -10.40 9.93
CA ILE A 63 5.07 -10.91 9.63
C ILE A 63 4.93 -12.36 9.13
N PRO A 64 5.37 -12.68 7.91
CA PRO A 64 5.47 -14.08 7.48
C PRO A 64 6.26 -14.89 8.49
N LEU A 65 5.81 -16.10 8.85
CA LEU A 65 6.49 -16.90 9.87
C LEU A 65 7.95 -17.20 9.49
N SER A 66 8.25 -17.30 8.19
CA SER A 66 9.61 -17.44 7.65
C SER A 66 10.54 -16.28 8.03
N ASP A 67 10.00 -15.09 8.23
CA ASP A 67 10.76 -13.86 8.41
C ASP A 67 10.91 -13.48 9.89
N VAL A 68 10.21 -14.19 10.79
CA VAL A 68 10.18 -13.88 12.23
C VAL A 68 11.58 -13.78 12.82
N ALA A 69 12.46 -14.74 12.56
CA ALA A 69 13.81 -14.71 13.13
C ALA A 69 14.65 -13.53 12.62
N ALA A 70 14.41 -13.08 11.38
CA ALA A 70 15.13 -11.97 10.77
C ALA A 70 14.58 -10.61 11.20
N LYS A 71 13.24 -10.47 11.29
CA LYS A 71 12.57 -9.22 11.66
C LYS A 71 12.46 -9.02 13.17
N LEU A 72 12.39 -10.11 13.94
CA LEU A 72 12.24 -10.12 15.39
C LEU A 72 13.37 -10.95 16.04
N PRO A 73 14.63 -10.49 15.98
CA PRO A 73 15.75 -11.18 16.61
C PRO A 73 15.46 -11.49 18.08
N GLY A 74 15.65 -12.75 18.45
CA GLY A 74 15.33 -13.29 19.78
C GLY A 74 14.03 -14.10 19.84
N LEU A 75 13.18 -14.06 18.80
CA LEU A 75 11.98 -14.87 18.68
C LEU A 75 12.18 -16.00 17.67
N THR A 76 11.84 -17.23 18.06
CA THR A 76 11.91 -18.41 17.19
C THR A 76 10.52 -18.97 16.90
N GLN A 77 10.35 -19.61 15.74
CA GLN A 77 9.08 -20.27 15.40
C GLN A 77 8.68 -21.36 16.40
N ALA A 78 9.66 -22.05 17.00
CA ALA A 78 9.40 -23.07 18.02
C ALA A 78 8.75 -22.49 19.28
N GLN A 79 9.14 -21.27 19.68
CA GLN A 79 8.53 -20.59 20.82
C GLN A 79 7.08 -20.18 20.54
N LEU A 80 6.76 -19.76 19.31
CA LEU A 80 5.40 -19.31 18.93
C LEU A 80 4.34 -20.40 19.17
N ASN A 81 4.67 -21.64 18.84
CA ASN A 81 3.74 -22.78 18.91
C ASN A 81 3.93 -23.63 20.18
N SER A 82 4.72 -23.16 21.14
CA SER A 82 4.97 -23.89 22.37
C SER A 82 3.73 -23.91 23.27
N THR A 83 3.60 -24.92 24.13
CA THR A 83 2.57 -24.96 25.17
C THR A 83 2.72 -23.79 26.15
N SER A 84 3.95 -23.37 26.42
CA SER A 84 4.28 -22.12 27.09
C SER A 84 5.77 -21.82 26.88
N ALA A 85 6.09 -20.58 26.50
CA ALA A 85 7.47 -20.10 26.43
C ALA A 85 7.55 -18.64 26.86
N ARG A 86 8.47 -18.33 27.77
CA ARG A 86 8.92 -16.95 27.99
C ARG A 86 9.73 -16.50 26.77
N VAL A 87 9.51 -15.27 26.33
CA VAL A 87 10.17 -14.71 25.15
C VAL A 87 10.73 -13.32 25.45
N ARG A 88 11.88 -13.05 24.82
CA ARG A 88 12.48 -11.72 24.71
C ARG A 88 12.97 -11.53 23.30
N PHE A 89 12.47 -10.52 22.63
CA PHE A 89 12.82 -10.24 21.24
C PHE A 89 12.76 -8.76 20.97
N ARG A 90 13.28 -8.33 19.83
CA ARG A 90 13.35 -6.91 19.47
C ARG A 90 12.88 -6.66 18.06
N SER A 91 12.30 -5.49 17.83
CA SER A 91 12.22 -4.89 16.49
C SER A 91 13.20 -3.72 16.42
N ILE A 92 14.07 -3.70 15.41
CA ILE A 92 15.15 -2.72 15.30
C ILE A 92 14.93 -1.95 14.00
N HIS A 93 14.80 -0.63 14.13
CA HIS A 93 14.62 0.32 13.03
C HIS A 93 15.60 1.48 13.19
N ASP A 94 15.84 2.24 12.13
CA ASP A 94 16.67 3.44 12.25
C ASP A 94 16.01 4.46 13.19
N ALA A 95 14.67 4.58 13.18
CA ALA A 95 13.92 5.48 14.06
C ALA A 95 14.02 5.17 15.56
N GLY A 96 14.20 3.89 15.90
CA GLY A 96 14.26 3.42 17.28
C GLY A 96 14.21 1.90 17.39
N THR A 97 14.26 1.40 18.63
CA THR A 97 14.18 -0.03 18.96
C THR A 97 12.99 -0.30 19.87
N LEU A 98 12.26 -1.38 19.58
CA LEU A 98 11.24 -1.94 20.46
C LEU A 98 11.79 -3.21 21.11
N ASP A 99 11.90 -3.20 22.44
CA ASP A 99 12.26 -4.37 23.24
C ASP A 99 11.00 -5.02 23.82
N TYR A 100 10.74 -6.27 23.46
CA TYR A 100 9.58 -7.04 23.91
C TYR A 100 9.97 -8.06 24.97
N ASP A 101 9.19 -8.14 26.05
CA ASP A 101 9.28 -9.19 27.08
C ASP A 101 7.87 -9.72 27.35
N GLY A 102 7.71 -11.05 27.41
CA GLY A 102 6.45 -11.68 27.73
C GLY A 102 6.46 -13.19 27.54
N SER A 103 5.37 -13.74 27.05
CA SER A 103 5.23 -15.17 26.80
C SER A 103 4.35 -15.50 25.60
N PHE A 104 4.59 -16.67 25.01
CA PHE A 104 3.69 -17.33 24.06
C PHE A 104 3.09 -18.60 24.67
N GLN A 105 1.84 -18.88 24.30
CA GLN A 105 1.10 -20.10 24.63
C GLN A 105 0.17 -20.45 23.47
N GLY A 106 0.42 -21.59 22.81
CA GLY A 106 -0.46 -22.14 21.79
C GLY A 106 -0.70 -21.22 20.59
N GLY A 107 0.31 -20.43 20.18
CA GLY A 107 0.21 -19.48 19.06
C GLY A 107 -0.22 -18.06 19.45
N ALA A 108 -0.72 -17.83 20.66
CA ALA A 108 -0.99 -16.51 21.20
C ALA A 108 0.19 -16.03 22.05
N GLY A 109 0.49 -14.74 22.03
CA GLY A 109 1.51 -14.14 22.88
C GLY A 109 1.08 -12.80 23.44
N GLU A 110 1.62 -12.45 24.60
CA GLU A 110 1.36 -11.18 25.27
C GLU A 110 2.52 -10.76 26.16
N GLY A 111 2.60 -9.46 26.43
CA GLY A 111 3.55 -8.92 27.41
C GLY A 111 3.69 -7.40 27.37
N SER A 112 4.86 -6.95 27.79
CA SER A 112 5.25 -5.55 27.80
C SER A 112 6.28 -5.24 26.73
N ALA A 113 6.22 -4.04 26.18
CA ALA A 113 7.25 -3.53 25.28
C ALA A 113 7.94 -2.32 25.92
N ARG A 114 9.12 -1.97 25.43
CA ARG A 114 9.80 -0.70 25.73
C ARG A 114 10.28 -0.08 24.43
N VAL A 115 10.01 1.19 24.23
CA VAL A 115 10.50 1.95 23.08
C VAL A 115 11.74 2.74 23.46
N THR A 116 12.80 2.60 22.69
CA THR A 116 14.03 3.39 22.79
C THR A 116 14.23 4.18 21.49
N LEU A 117 14.05 5.50 21.55
CA LEU A 117 14.18 6.37 20.38
C LEU A 117 15.65 6.57 19.99
N ASN A 118 15.94 6.61 18.68
CA ASN A 118 17.29 6.87 18.18
C ASN A 118 17.49 8.37 17.87
N PRO A 119 18.27 9.13 18.66
CA PRO A 119 18.46 10.57 18.40
C PRO A 119 19.18 10.86 17.08
N LEU A 120 19.97 9.91 16.56
CA LEU A 120 20.62 10.08 15.25
C LEU A 120 19.60 10.12 14.11
N PHE A 121 18.48 9.41 14.23
CA PHE A 121 17.42 9.44 13.24
C PHE A 121 16.77 10.82 13.11
N ALA A 122 16.36 11.41 14.24
CA ALA A 122 15.79 12.75 14.28
C ALA A 122 16.75 13.80 13.69
N ALA A 123 18.03 13.74 14.07
CA ALA A 123 19.06 14.61 13.51
C ALA A 123 19.25 14.43 12.00
N GLN A 124 19.12 13.20 11.48
CA GLN A 124 19.19 12.92 10.04
C GLN A 124 17.95 13.41 9.29
N LEU A 125 16.73 13.29 9.84
CA LEU A 125 15.53 13.89 9.24
C LEU A 125 15.69 15.41 9.08
N GLN A 126 16.18 16.08 10.13
CA GLN A 126 16.44 17.52 10.08
C GLN A 126 17.49 17.86 9.02
N ARG A 127 18.62 17.13 8.97
CA ARG A 127 19.67 17.33 7.96
C ARG A 127 19.20 17.10 6.54
N ARG A 128 18.25 16.18 6.34
CA ARG A 128 17.64 15.89 5.04
C ARG A 128 16.57 16.93 4.66
N GLY A 129 16.22 17.85 5.56
CA GLY A 129 15.21 18.89 5.33
C GLY A 129 13.77 18.41 5.48
N ILE A 130 13.56 17.27 6.15
CA ILE A 130 12.24 16.71 6.49
C ILE A 130 11.68 17.38 7.75
N GLY A 131 12.56 17.85 8.64
CA GLY A 131 12.21 18.45 9.92
C GLY A 131 12.66 17.60 11.11
N MET A 132 12.53 18.15 12.31
CA MET A 132 12.84 17.45 13.56
C MET A 132 11.52 16.88 14.11
N PRO A 133 11.39 15.55 14.28
CA PRO A 133 10.18 14.98 14.84
C PRO A 133 10.06 15.33 16.34
N THR A 134 8.83 15.48 16.82
CA THR A 134 8.54 15.43 18.25
C THR A 134 8.80 14.02 18.80
N SER A 135 8.90 13.86 20.12
CA SER A 135 9.06 12.53 20.72
C SER A 135 7.89 11.61 20.36
N GLU A 136 6.67 12.15 20.33
CA GLU A 136 5.47 11.43 19.92
C GLU A 136 5.55 10.96 18.47
N GLN A 137 5.88 11.86 17.53
CA GLN A 137 6.06 11.50 16.12
C GLN A 137 7.16 10.45 15.96
N GLN A 138 8.26 10.53 16.72
CA GLN A 138 9.34 9.55 16.62
C GLN A 138 8.95 8.18 17.22
N VAL A 139 8.10 8.13 18.25
CA VAL A 139 7.51 6.87 18.73
C VAL A 139 6.69 6.23 17.61
N ARG A 140 5.81 7.01 16.95
CA ARG A 140 4.99 6.53 15.82
C ARG A 140 5.85 6.03 14.66
N LEU A 141 6.86 6.80 14.24
CA LEU A 141 7.84 6.39 13.21
C LEU A 141 8.58 5.10 13.59
N THR A 142 8.86 4.88 14.87
CA THR A 142 9.49 3.65 15.35
C THR A 142 8.54 2.45 15.26
N LEU A 143 7.27 2.63 15.66
CA LEU A 143 6.25 1.58 15.58
C LEU A 143 5.94 1.18 14.13
N LEU A 144 5.93 2.16 13.21
CA LEU A 144 5.72 1.99 11.77
C LEU A 144 6.96 1.47 11.03
N GLY A 145 8.09 1.30 11.72
CA GLY A 145 9.32 0.76 11.16
C GLY A 145 10.03 1.68 10.17
N ALA A 146 10.06 3.00 10.44
CA ALA A 146 10.73 3.97 9.59
C ALA A 146 12.26 3.77 9.57
N ASP A 147 12.83 3.63 8.37
CA ASP A 147 14.25 3.41 8.11
C ASP A 147 14.81 4.41 7.09
N PHE A 148 16.12 4.70 7.14
CA PHE A 148 16.80 5.58 6.17
C PHE A 148 16.69 5.07 4.74
N ARG A 149 16.62 3.74 4.55
CA ARG A 149 16.39 3.12 3.23
C ARG A 149 15.11 3.64 2.57
N TYR A 150 14.07 3.94 3.34
CA TYR A 150 12.82 4.52 2.84
C TYR A 150 13.07 5.91 2.24
N LEU A 151 13.76 6.76 3.00
CA LEU A 151 14.10 8.12 2.61
C LEU A 151 15.04 8.16 1.40
N ASP A 152 15.99 7.23 1.33
CA ASP A 152 16.92 7.11 0.21
C ASP A 152 16.19 6.79 -1.10
N VAL A 153 15.13 5.97 -1.05
CA VAL A 153 14.30 5.63 -2.22
C VAL A 153 13.51 6.83 -2.70
N LEU A 154 12.87 7.57 -1.79
CA LEU A 154 12.17 8.81 -2.12
C LEU A 154 13.10 9.79 -2.86
N SER A 155 14.28 10.03 -2.29
CA SER A 155 15.27 10.94 -2.87
C SER A 155 15.82 10.44 -4.21
N ALA A 156 16.16 9.15 -4.32
CA ALA A 156 16.78 8.59 -5.53
C ALA A 156 15.81 8.58 -6.73
N GLN A 157 14.50 8.51 -6.47
CA GLN A 157 13.47 8.54 -7.51
C GLN A 157 12.87 9.93 -7.72
N ALA A 158 13.46 10.95 -7.10
CA ALA A 158 13.05 12.36 -7.22
C ALA A 158 11.57 12.58 -6.83
N PHE A 159 11.05 11.82 -5.87
CA PHE A 159 9.79 12.17 -5.23
C PHE A 159 9.95 13.49 -4.47
N GLU A 160 8.83 14.22 -4.32
CA GLU A 160 8.79 15.36 -3.42
C GLU A 160 9.25 14.94 -2.02
N ARG A 161 10.08 15.77 -1.39
CA ARG A 161 10.57 15.51 -0.04
C ARG A 161 9.42 15.76 0.95
N PRO A 162 8.99 14.75 1.72
CA PRO A 162 7.96 14.95 2.74
C PRO A 162 8.51 15.75 3.93
N ASP A 163 7.63 16.41 4.67
CA ASP A 163 7.88 16.77 6.07
C ASP A 163 7.67 15.56 7.02
N VAL A 164 7.76 15.77 8.33
CA VAL A 164 7.59 14.69 9.31
C VAL A 164 6.17 14.10 9.29
N ASP A 165 5.14 14.94 9.15
CA ASP A 165 3.74 14.50 9.17
C ASP A 165 3.39 13.75 7.89
N GLN A 166 3.89 14.21 6.74
CA GLN A 166 3.76 13.51 5.46
C GLN A 166 4.51 12.17 5.46
N LEU A 167 5.68 12.08 6.10
CA LEU A 167 6.42 10.82 6.25
C LEU A 167 5.61 9.81 7.08
N LEU A 168 5.01 10.26 8.18
CA LEU A 168 4.11 9.45 9.00
C LEU A 168 2.92 8.95 8.17
N ASN A 169 2.25 9.86 7.48
CA ASN A 169 1.10 9.57 6.63
C ASN A 169 1.42 8.50 5.56
N LEU A 170 2.57 8.60 4.89
CA LEU A 170 3.01 7.58 3.92
C LEU A 170 3.13 6.19 4.55
N LEU A 171 3.74 6.10 5.73
CA LEU A 171 3.99 4.82 6.41
C LEU A 171 2.70 4.21 6.96
N GLU A 172 1.84 5.02 7.57
CA GLU A 172 0.54 4.61 8.13
C GLU A 172 -0.38 4.03 7.05
N HIS A 173 -0.36 4.64 5.87
CA HIS A 173 -1.14 4.19 4.72
C HIS A 173 -0.45 3.07 3.92
N GLY A 174 0.65 2.50 4.44
CA GLY A 174 1.29 1.32 3.89
C GLY A 174 1.99 1.55 2.54
N VAL A 175 2.43 2.79 2.26
CA VAL A 175 3.27 3.09 1.11
C VAL A 175 4.66 2.52 1.38
N SER A 176 4.95 1.34 0.83
CA SER A 176 6.20 0.61 1.09
C SER A 176 7.36 1.01 0.17
N VAL A 177 8.59 0.66 0.56
CA VAL A 177 9.79 0.82 -0.30
C VAL A 177 9.61 0.14 -1.66
N ASP A 178 9.04 -1.06 -1.68
CA ASP A 178 8.86 -1.82 -2.93
C ASP A 178 7.79 -1.18 -3.81
N TYR A 179 6.75 -0.61 -3.21
CA TYR A 179 5.76 0.18 -3.93
C TYR A 179 6.38 1.42 -4.56
N LEU A 180 7.10 2.24 -3.80
CA LEU A 180 7.80 3.43 -4.29
C LEU A 180 8.73 3.08 -5.45
N ARG A 181 9.58 2.06 -5.26
CA ARG A 181 10.51 1.56 -6.29
C ARG A 181 9.79 1.19 -7.58
N ALA A 182 8.73 0.41 -7.46
CA ALA A 182 7.97 -0.07 -8.60
C ALA A 182 7.27 1.08 -9.34
N MET A 183 6.66 2.01 -8.62
CA MET A 183 6.01 3.19 -9.22
C MET A 183 7.01 4.14 -9.88
N GLY A 184 8.13 4.44 -9.22
CA GLY A 184 9.17 5.28 -9.79
C GLY A 184 9.85 4.66 -11.02
N ALA A 185 10.00 3.32 -11.06
CA ALA A 185 10.52 2.62 -12.24
C ALA A 185 9.59 2.72 -13.46
N LEU A 186 8.28 2.87 -13.23
CA LEU A 186 7.30 3.12 -14.28
C LEU A 186 7.28 4.58 -14.75
N ARG A 187 8.06 5.47 -14.10
CA ARG A 187 8.07 6.92 -14.32
C ARG A 187 6.70 7.57 -14.17
N VAL A 188 5.84 6.98 -13.35
CA VAL A 188 4.59 7.59 -12.93
C VAL A 188 4.95 8.65 -11.90
N THR A 189 4.83 9.92 -12.29
CA THR A 189 5.22 11.05 -11.44
C THR A 189 4.02 11.54 -10.63
N PRO A 190 4.12 11.60 -9.29
CA PRO A 190 3.13 12.31 -8.49
C PRO A 190 3.20 13.82 -8.74
N HIS A 191 2.07 14.49 -8.56
CA HIS A 191 2.06 15.95 -8.40
C HIS A 191 2.48 16.39 -6.99
N SER A 192 2.26 15.55 -5.99
CA SER A 192 2.70 15.77 -4.60
C SER A 192 3.01 14.44 -3.91
N ILE A 193 3.76 14.48 -2.81
CA ILE A 193 3.99 13.27 -2.01
C ILE A 193 2.68 12.67 -1.47
N ASP A 194 1.70 13.51 -1.12
CA ASP A 194 0.39 13.09 -0.62
C ASP A 194 -0.44 12.34 -1.69
N SER A 195 -0.21 12.63 -2.98
CA SER A 195 -0.81 11.87 -4.07
C SER A 195 -0.38 10.40 -4.05
N VAL A 196 0.83 10.09 -3.55
CA VAL A 196 1.31 8.70 -3.42
C VAL A 196 0.51 7.95 -2.35
N THR A 197 0.23 8.59 -1.22
CA THR A 197 -0.66 8.05 -0.18
C THR A 197 -2.06 7.80 -0.73
N ARG A 198 -2.65 8.82 -1.38
CA ARG A 198 -3.98 8.68 -2.00
C ARG A 198 -4.03 7.52 -3.00
N ALA A 199 -3.01 7.35 -3.83
CA ALA A 199 -2.96 6.22 -4.75
C ALA A 199 -3.02 4.89 -4.03
N ARG A 200 -2.29 4.76 -2.93
CA ARG A 200 -2.25 3.53 -2.14
C ARG A 200 -3.59 3.22 -1.47
N ASP A 201 -4.27 4.25 -0.96
CA ASP A 201 -5.60 4.15 -0.33
C ASP A 201 -6.70 3.72 -1.29
N HIS A 202 -6.58 4.16 -2.53
CA HIS A 202 -7.50 3.81 -3.61
C HIS A 202 -7.04 2.54 -4.35
N ASP A 203 -6.20 1.70 -3.73
CA ASP A 203 -5.72 0.42 -4.25
C ASP A 203 -5.01 0.48 -5.61
N VAL A 204 -4.41 1.62 -5.96
CA VAL A 204 -3.58 1.75 -7.17
C VAL A 204 -2.27 1.00 -6.94
N THR A 205 -2.15 -0.18 -7.57
CA THR A 205 -0.94 -1.01 -7.53
C THR A 205 0.02 -0.69 -8.67
N ALA A 206 1.32 -0.96 -8.47
CA ALA A 206 2.31 -0.88 -9.56
C ALA A 206 2.04 -1.90 -10.69
N LEU A 207 1.36 -3.01 -10.40
CA LEU A 207 0.92 -3.95 -11.43
C LEU A 207 -0.14 -3.31 -12.33
N TYR A 208 -1.16 -2.69 -11.72
CA TYR A 208 -2.22 -1.99 -12.45
C TYR A 208 -1.67 -0.87 -13.33
N ALA A 209 -0.82 0.00 -12.76
CA ALA A 209 -0.15 1.07 -13.51
C ALA A 209 0.64 0.53 -14.73
N ARG A 210 1.41 -0.55 -14.53
CA ARG A 210 2.18 -1.20 -15.61
C ARG A 210 1.28 -1.74 -16.71
N GLN A 211 0.13 -2.32 -16.36
CA GLN A 211 -0.81 -2.87 -17.34
C GLN A 211 -1.42 -1.76 -18.21
N LEU A 212 -1.80 -0.62 -17.62
CA LEU A 212 -2.30 0.52 -18.40
C LEU A 212 -1.22 1.13 -19.31
N ILE A 213 0.02 1.24 -18.82
CA ILE A 213 1.17 1.67 -19.63
C ILE A 213 1.41 0.71 -20.80
N ALA A 214 1.37 -0.61 -20.56
CA ALA A 214 1.50 -1.63 -21.60
C ALA A 214 0.35 -1.57 -22.62
N ALA A 215 -0.85 -1.18 -22.19
CA ALA A 215 -1.98 -0.95 -23.07
C ALA A 215 -1.81 0.30 -23.95
N GLY A 216 -0.88 1.21 -23.61
CA GLY A 216 -0.51 2.36 -24.43
C GLY A 216 -0.67 3.71 -23.75
N TYR A 217 -1.15 3.75 -22.50
CA TYR A 217 -1.31 4.96 -21.72
C TYR A 217 0.01 5.31 -21.03
N ARG A 218 0.96 5.85 -21.81
CA ARG A 218 2.36 6.04 -21.39
C ARG A 218 2.61 7.32 -20.58
N SER A 219 1.64 8.24 -20.55
CA SER A 219 1.74 9.54 -19.88
C SER A 219 0.64 9.69 -18.83
N LEU A 220 0.56 8.73 -17.92
CA LEU A 220 -0.40 8.76 -16.81
C LEU A 220 0.22 9.46 -15.60
N SER A 221 -0.52 10.42 -15.04
CA SER A 221 -0.27 10.91 -13.69
C SER A 221 -0.74 9.88 -12.66
N ILE A 222 -0.32 10.05 -11.40
CA ILE A 222 -0.91 9.27 -10.31
C ILE A 222 -2.42 9.52 -10.22
N ASP A 223 -2.87 10.77 -10.37
CA ASP A 223 -4.30 11.11 -10.27
C ASP A 223 -5.14 10.46 -11.38
N ASP A 224 -4.58 10.27 -12.59
CA ASP A 224 -5.24 9.50 -13.65
C ASP A 224 -5.45 8.03 -13.25
N LEU A 225 -4.46 7.43 -12.57
CA LEU A 225 -4.56 6.06 -12.09
C LEU A 225 -5.60 5.92 -10.97
N VAL A 226 -5.61 6.87 -10.03
CA VAL A 226 -6.64 6.92 -8.96
C VAL A 226 -8.02 7.01 -9.58
N ARG A 227 -8.23 7.97 -10.49
CA ARG A 227 -9.50 8.15 -11.18
C ARG A 227 -9.93 6.88 -11.93
N ALA A 228 -9.02 6.26 -12.68
CA ALA A 228 -9.34 5.04 -13.42
C ALA A 228 -9.73 3.89 -12.47
N GLN A 229 -9.00 3.74 -11.36
CA GLN A 229 -9.23 2.70 -10.37
C GLN A 229 -10.57 2.91 -9.63
N ASP A 230 -10.89 4.13 -9.21
CA ASP A 230 -12.15 4.48 -8.53
C ASP A 230 -13.39 4.19 -9.38
N HIS A 231 -13.27 4.38 -10.68
CA HIS A 231 -14.31 4.10 -11.66
C HIS A 231 -14.22 2.66 -12.20
N ASN A 232 -13.47 1.76 -11.56
CA ASN A 232 -13.34 0.35 -11.92
C ASN A 232 -12.86 0.09 -13.36
N VAL A 233 -12.06 0.98 -13.93
CA VAL A 233 -11.44 0.79 -15.25
C VAL A 233 -10.38 -0.30 -15.14
N SER A 234 -10.74 -1.54 -15.52
CA SER A 234 -9.80 -2.66 -15.46
C SER A 234 -8.80 -2.65 -16.62
N ALA A 235 -7.59 -3.16 -16.38
CA ALA A 235 -6.60 -3.35 -17.44
C ALA A 235 -7.11 -4.24 -18.59
N ASP A 236 -7.97 -5.22 -18.29
CA ASP A 236 -8.58 -6.08 -19.30
C ASP A 236 -9.62 -5.35 -20.15
N LEU A 237 -10.42 -4.44 -19.56
CA LEU A 237 -11.30 -3.56 -20.33
C LEU A 237 -10.50 -2.71 -21.32
N VAL A 238 -9.41 -2.09 -20.85
CA VAL A 238 -8.53 -1.28 -21.71
C VAL A 238 -7.94 -2.11 -22.85
N ALA A 239 -7.47 -3.33 -22.55
CA ALA A 239 -6.95 -4.25 -23.57
C ALA A 239 -8.02 -4.69 -24.57
N ALA A 240 -9.25 -4.98 -24.10
CA ALA A 240 -10.37 -5.36 -24.95
C ALA A 240 -10.80 -4.23 -25.90
N VAL A 241 -10.88 -3.00 -25.40
CA VAL A 241 -11.17 -1.80 -26.21
C VAL A 241 -10.11 -1.62 -27.28
N LYS A 242 -8.83 -1.71 -26.93
CA LYS A 242 -7.75 -1.64 -27.93
C LYS A 242 -7.83 -2.76 -28.96
N ALA A 243 -8.07 -3.99 -28.53
CA ALA A 243 -8.16 -5.17 -29.40
C ALA A 243 -9.38 -5.11 -30.35
N ALA A 244 -10.46 -4.48 -29.91
CA ALA A 244 -11.62 -4.19 -30.76
C ALA A 244 -11.32 -3.13 -31.84
N GLY A 245 -10.15 -2.48 -31.82
CA GLY A 245 -9.74 -1.53 -32.85
C GLY A 245 -10.00 -0.07 -32.50
N TYR A 246 -10.47 0.22 -31.29
CA TYR A 246 -10.57 1.59 -30.78
C TYR A 246 -9.16 2.17 -30.60
N LYS A 247 -8.83 3.20 -31.37
CA LYS A 247 -7.51 3.85 -31.33
C LYS A 247 -7.54 5.03 -30.37
N ALA A 248 -6.55 5.10 -29.47
CA ALA A 248 -6.29 6.24 -28.59
C ALA A 248 -7.53 6.71 -27.81
N VAL A 249 -8.25 5.79 -27.17
CA VAL A 249 -9.41 6.10 -26.33
C VAL A 249 -8.94 6.98 -25.15
N PRO A 250 -9.50 8.18 -24.96
CA PRO A 250 -9.19 9.00 -23.79
C PRO A 250 -9.54 8.29 -22.49
N MET A 251 -8.83 8.56 -21.40
CA MET A 251 -9.13 7.97 -20.08
C MET A 251 -10.58 8.24 -19.65
N ASN A 252 -11.13 9.42 -19.95
CA ASN A 252 -12.53 9.74 -19.65
C ASN A 252 -13.54 8.84 -20.37
N ASP A 253 -13.23 8.37 -21.57
CA ASP A 253 -14.10 7.45 -22.31
C ASP A 253 -14.02 6.04 -21.72
N LEU A 254 -12.84 5.61 -21.25
CA LEU A 254 -12.70 4.35 -20.51
C LEU A 254 -13.49 4.38 -19.19
N VAL A 255 -13.39 5.48 -18.44
CA VAL A 255 -14.17 5.73 -17.23
C VAL A 255 -15.66 5.64 -17.55
N ARG A 256 -16.12 6.34 -18.58
CA ARG A 256 -17.53 6.29 -19.03
C ARG A 256 -17.97 4.86 -19.39
N LEU A 257 -17.14 4.09 -20.10
CA LEU A 257 -17.46 2.70 -20.39
C LEU A 257 -17.63 1.88 -19.10
N ALA A 258 -16.70 2.02 -18.15
CA ALA A 258 -16.75 1.29 -16.89
C ALA A 258 -17.95 1.69 -16.01
N ASP A 259 -18.25 3.00 -15.89
CA ASP A 259 -19.39 3.53 -15.14
C ASP A 259 -20.74 2.98 -15.65
N HIS A 260 -20.84 2.75 -16.96
CA HIS A 260 -22.01 2.16 -17.60
C HIS A 260 -21.94 0.63 -17.66
N ASN A 261 -21.10 -0.01 -16.84
CA ASN A 261 -20.91 -1.46 -16.77
C ASN A 261 -20.52 -2.12 -18.09
N VAL A 262 -19.87 -1.41 -19.01
CA VAL A 262 -19.31 -2.03 -20.23
C VAL A 262 -18.08 -2.86 -19.84
N THR A 263 -18.19 -4.19 -19.94
CA THR A 263 -17.11 -5.12 -19.56
C THR A 263 -16.23 -5.47 -20.75
N SER A 264 -15.02 -5.97 -20.50
CA SER A 264 -14.13 -6.48 -21.54
C SER A 264 -14.78 -7.57 -22.40
N ASP A 265 -15.49 -8.52 -21.79
CA ASP A 265 -16.25 -9.56 -22.49
C ASP A 265 -17.32 -8.98 -23.41
N PHE A 266 -18.04 -7.95 -22.94
CA PHE A 266 -19.01 -7.25 -23.75
C PHE A 266 -18.36 -6.60 -24.98
N VAL A 267 -17.26 -5.86 -24.77
CA VAL A 267 -16.50 -5.23 -25.85
C VAL A 267 -16.04 -6.26 -26.89
N ARG A 268 -15.46 -7.38 -26.44
CA ARG A 268 -14.98 -8.46 -27.33
C ARG A 268 -16.12 -9.07 -28.13
N ALA A 269 -17.24 -9.39 -27.48
CA ALA A 269 -18.39 -9.98 -28.14
C ALA A 269 -19.03 -9.04 -29.16
N MET A 270 -19.23 -7.77 -28.78
CA MET A 270 -19.78 -6.76 -29.68
C MET A 270 -18.86 -6.49 -30.87
N ALA A 271 -17.53 -6.45 -30.66
CA ALA A 271 -16.56 -6.37 -31.74
C ALA A 271 -16.63 -7.58 -32.69
N ALA A 272 -16.79 -8.80 -32.16
CA ALA A 272 -16.98 -10.02 -32.98
C ALA A 272 -18.28 -10.00 -33.79
N PHE A 273 -19.31 -9.29 -33.33
CA PHE A 273 -20.52 -9.02 -34.10
C PHE A 273 -20.37 -7.85 -35.10
N GLY A 274 -19.23 -7.16 -35.08
CA GLY A 274 -18.89 -6.04 -35.95
C GLY A 274 -19.23 -4.66 -35.38
N TYR A 275 -19.59 -4.52 -34.10
CA TYR A 275 -19.95 -3.25 -33.45
C TYR A 275 -18.75 -2.62 -32.73
N ALA A 276 -17.71 -2.22 -33.48
CA ALA A 276 -16.44 -1.75 -32.92
C ALA A 276 -16.12 -0.26 -33.18
N ALA A 277 -17.10 0.54 -33.63
CA ALA A 277 -16.81 1.86 -34.20
C ALA A 277 -16.77 3.01 -33.18
N LYS A 278 -17.66 3.02 -32.17
CA LYS A 278 -17.76 4.13 -31.20
C LYS A 278 -17.97 3.62 -29.77
N ALA A 279 -17.22 4.17 -28.83
CA ALA A 279 -17.37 3.85 -27.40
C ALA A 279 -18.78 4.17 -26.90
N ASP A 280 -19.36 5.30 -27.34
CA ASP A 280 -20.73 5.68 -27.03
C ASP A 280 -21.77 4.64 -27.49
N ASP A 281 -21.55 3.96 -28.63
CA ASP A 281 -22.47 2.92 -29.08
C ASP A 281 -22.51 1.77 -28.06
N LEU A 282 -21.36 1.38 -27.50
CA LEU A 282 -21.28 0.32 -26.48
C LEU A 282 -21.99 0.72 -25.19
N VAL A 283 -21.86 1.98 -24.77
CA VAL A 283 -22.56 2.54 -23.62
C VAL A 283 -24.07 2.46 -23.85
N VAL A 284 -24.57 3.01 -24.96
CA VAL A 284 -26.01 3.05 -25.23
C VAL A 284 -26.58 1.63 -25.38
N LEU A 285 -25.88 0.72 -26.07
CA LEU A 285 -26.29 -0.68 -26.16
C LEU A 285 -26.43 -1.31 -24.77
N ARG A 286 -25.47 -1.05 -23.88
CA ARG A 286 -25.46 -1.59 -22.52
C ARG A 286 -26.60 -1.01 -21.68
N ASP A 287 -26.81 0.30 -21.74
CA ASP A 287 -27.86 1.01 -21.00
C ASP A 287 -29.27 0.53 -21.39
N HIS A 288 -29.48 0.18 -22.68
CA HIS A 288 -30.73 -0.40 -23.18
C HIS A 288 -30.82 -1.93 -22.98
N GLY A 289 -29.86 -2.54 -22.29
CA GLY A 289 -29.87 -3.97 -21.98
C GLY A 289 -29.65 -4.87 -23.20
N VAL A 290 -29.06 -4.35 -24.28
CA VAL A 290 -28.64 -5.17 -25.42
C VAL A 290 -27.41 -5.97 -25.00
N THR A 291 -27.57 -7.29 -24.83
CA THR A 291 -26.48 -8.20 -24.44
C THR A 291 -25.93 -9.00 -25.64
N PRO A 292 -24.74 -9.61 -25.52
CA PRO A 292 -24.25 -10.53 -26.55
C PRO A 292 -25.21 -11.68 -26.84
N ASP A 293 -25.81 -12.26 -25.79
CA ASP A 293 -26.81 -13.32 -25.92
C ASP A 293 -28.06 -12.84 -26.65
N TYR A 294 -28.47 -11.59 -26.43
CA TYR A 294 -29.58 -10.97 -27.14
C TYR A 294 -29.29 -10.87 -28.65
N VAL A 295 -28.13 -10.34 -29.03
CA VAL A 295 -27.70 -10.26 -30.42
C VAL A 295 -27.63 -11.65 -31.06
N GLN A 296 -27.12 -12.65 -30.34
CA GLN A 296 -27.09 -14.02 -30.85
C GLN A 296 -28.48 -14.64 -30.99
N SER A 297 -29.42 -14.31 -30.10
CA SER A 297 -30.81 -14.75 -30.18
C SER A 297 -31.52 -14.19 -31.42
N LEU A 298 -31.27 -12.93 -31.79
CA LEU A 298 -31.81 -12.33 -33.01
C LEU A 298 -31.29 -13.05 -34.26
N ARG A 299 -29.98 -13.36 -34.31
CA ARG A 299 -29.41 -14.15 -35.41
C ARG A 299 -30.09 -15.53 -35.54
N ARG A 300 -30.32 -16.23 -34.42
CA ARG A 300 -31.06 -17.51 -34.40
C ARG A 300 -32.51 -17.39 -34.89
N ARG A 301 -33.13 -16.22 -34.74
CA ARG A 301 -34.49 -15.92 -35.21
C ARG A 301 -34.56 -15.44 -36.66
N GLY A 302 -33.44 -15.47 -37.40
CA GLY A 302 -33.39 -15.14 -38.81
C GLY A 302 -32.98 -13.70 -39.13
N TYR A 303 -32.65 -12.88 -38.12
CA TYR A 303 -32.01 -11.57 -38.33
C TYR A 303 -30.53 -11.76 -38.69
N ASN A 304 -30.27 -12.26 -39.90
CA ASN A 304 -28.94 -12.63 -40.39
C ASN A 304 -28.12 -11.44 -40.91
N ALA A 305 -28.79 -10.35 -41.29
CA ALA A 305 -28.13 -9.09 -41.59
C ALA A 305 -27.67 -8.40 -40.31
N LYS A 306 -26.53 -7.69 -40.37
CA LYS A 306 -26.08 -6.87 -39.24
C LYS A 306 -27.03 -5.68 -39.07
N LEU A 307 -27.81 -5.72 -38.00
CA LEU A 307 -28.65 -4.60 -37.57
C LEU A 307 -27.78 -3.39 -37.18
N SER A 308 -28.31 -2.19 -37.34
CA SER A 308 -27.72 -1.00 -36.75
C SER A 308 -27.90 -1.00 -35.22
N VAL A 309 -27.11 -0.18 -34.54
CA VAL A 309 -27.23 0.03 -33.07
C VAL A 309 -28.65 0.49 -32.71
N ALA A 310 -29.21 1.44 -33.46
CA ALA A 310 -30.57 1.94 -33.25
C ALA A 310 -31.64 0.85 -33.43
N GLU A 311 -31.47 -0.06 -34.39
CA GLU A 311 -32.39 -1.18 -34.58
C GLU A 311 -32.30 -2.22 -33.46
N LEU A 312 -31.09 -2.53 -32.98
CA LEU A 312 -30.91 -3.42 -31.83
C LEU A 312 -31.62 -2.88 -30.58
N ILE A 313 -31.42 -1.59 -30.31
CA ILE A 313 -32.07 -0.89 -29.20
C ILE A 313 -33.59 -0.92 -29.38
N LYS A 314 -34.08 -0.53 -30.56
CA LYS A 314 -35.53 -0.51 -30.83
C LYS A 314 -36.16 -1.88 -30.61
N LEU A 315 -35.58 -2.96 -31.15
CA LEU A 315 -36.11 -4.31 -30.95
C LEU A 315 -36.10 -4.73 -29.47
N ARG A 316 -35.02 -4.42 -28.76
CA ARG A 316 -34.87 -4.73 -27.34
C ARG A 316 -35.90 -4.00 -26.48
N ASP A 317 -36.07 -2.71 -26.71
CA ASP A 317 -37.03 -1.85 -25.99
C ASP A 317 -38.48 -2.27 -26.25
N HIS A 318 -38.77 -2.87 -27.42
CA HIS A 318 -40.10 -3.40 -27.77
C HIS A 318 -40.29 -4.88 -27.37
N GLY A 319 -39.33 -5.48 -26.65
CA GLY A 319 -39.45 -6.84 -26.11
C GLY A 319 -39.38 -7.97 -27.14
N ILE A 320 -38.82 -7.70 -28.33
CA ILE A 320 -38.60 -8.71 -29.38
C ILE A 320 -37.43 -9.60 -29.01
#